data_AF-A0A973NLZ9-F1
#
_entry.id   AF-A0A973NLZ9-F1
#
_cell.length_a   1.000
_cell.length_b   1.000
_cell.length_c   1.000
_cell.angle_alpha   90.00
_cell.angle_beta   90.00
_cell.angle_gamma   90.00
#
_symmetry.space_group_name_H-M   'P 1'
#
loop_
_entity.id
_entity.type
_entity.pdbx_description
1 polymer ?
#
loop_
_entity_poly.entity_id
_entity_poly.type
_entity_poly.pdbx_seq_one_letter_code
_entity_poly.pdbx_strand_id
1 'polypeptide(L)' 'MDLNYLFLRQQVERSRADAAGDAAARAAHEEMARRYELEIEQSSGGRIAFSWNSNEAPADAGSDQLISANSTQSASS' A
#
# COMPACT_ATOMS: atom_id res chain seq x y z
N MET A 1 -4.27 -14.04 -16.74
CA MET A 1 -5.72 -13.74 -16.93
C MET A 1 -5.85 -12.31 -17.40
N ASP A 2 -6.97 -11.92 -18.00
CA ASP A 2 -7.20 -10.52 -18.36
C ASP A 2 -7.40 -9.65 -17.12
N LEU A 3 -6.96 -8.38 -17.21
CA LEU A 3 -7.07 -7.43 -16.10
C LEU A 3 -8.52 -7.20 -15.68
N ASN A 4 -9.47 -7.18 -16.62
CA ASN A 4 -10.89 -6.98 -16.29
C ASN A 4 -11.41 -8.11 -15.38
N TYR A 5 -11.04 -9.35 -15.69
CA TYR A 5 -11.38 -10.48 -14.85
C TYR A 5 -10.78 -10.36 -13.44
N LEU A 6 -9.51 -9.96 -13.33
CA LEU A 6 -8.84 -9.82 -12.03
C LEU A 6 -9.49 -8.73 -11.18
N PHE A 7 -9.81 -7.57 -11.76
CA PHE A 7 -10.52 -6.50 -11.07
C PHE A 7 -11.92 -6.94 -10.61
N LEU A 8 -12.67 -7.63 -11.48
CA LEU A 8 -14.00 -8.13 -11.12
C LEU A 8 -13.92 -9.10 -9.93
N ARG A 9 -12.96 -10.03 -9.94
CA ARG A 9 -12.78 -10.99 -8.85
C ARG A 9 -12.34 -10.31 -7.55
N GLN A 10 -11.41 -9.36 -7.63
CA GLN A 10 -10.98 -8.55 -6.49
C GLN A 10 -12.19 -7.85 -5.84
N GLN A 11 -13.04 -7.20 -6.64
CA GLN A 11 -14.21 -6.47 -6.14
C GLN A 11 -15.22 -7.43 -5.49
N VAL A 12 -15.47 -8.58 -6.12
CA VAL A 12 -16.37 -9.61 -5.56
C VAL A 12 -15.86 -10.10 -4.20
N GLU A 13 -14.57 -10.36 -4.05
CA GLU A 13 -14.03 -10.82 -2.76
C GLU A 13 -14.06 -9.72 -1.69
N ARG A 14 -13.85 -8.44 -2.05
CA ARG A 14 -14.07 -7.31 -1.12
C ARG A 14 -15.52 -7.24 -0.65
N SER A 15 -16.49 -7.32 -1.57
CA SER A 15 -17.91 -7.33 -1.20
C SER A 15 -18.30 -8.53 -0.34
N ARG A 16 -17.67 -9.70 -0.56
CA ARG A 16 -17.87 -10.90 0.29
C ARG A 16 -17.26 -10.75 1.68
N ALA A 17 -16.10 -10.13 1.79
CA ALA A 17 -15.50 -9.80 3.09
C ALA A 17 -16.41 -8.87 3.89
N ASP A 18 -16.98 -7.85 3.25
CA ASP A 18 -17.90 -6.90 3.88
C ASP A 18 -19.21 -7.56 4.32
N ALA A 19 -19.72 -8.52 3.52
CA ALA A 19 -20.94 -9.26 3.81
C ALA A 19 -20.74 -10.47 4.73
N ALA A 20 -19.49 -10.81 5.10
CA ALA A 20 -19.21 -12.00 5.90
C ALA A 20 -19.75 -11.85 7.33
N GLY A 21 -20.55 -12.83 7.76
CA GLY A 21 -21.13 -12.86 9.11
C GLY A 21 -20.19 -13.37 10.20
N ASP A 22 -18.97 -13.82 9.84
CA ASP A 22 -17.97 -14.31 10.77
C ASP A 22 -16.57 -13.80 10.42
N ALA A 23 -15.72 -13.65 11.44
CA ALA A 23 -14.38 -13.10 11.33
C ALA A 23 -13.44 -13.97 10.47
N ALA A 24 -13.55 -15.30 10.55
CA ALA A 24 -12.72 -16.20 9.75
C ALA A 24 -13.08 -16.12 8.27
N ALA A 25 -14.38 -16.08 7.96
CA ALA A 25 -14.85 -15.91 6.59
C ALA A 25 -14.43 -14.54 6.02
N ARG A 26 -14.56 -13.48 6.81
CA ARG A 26 -14.08 -12.14 6.44
C ARG A 26 -12.59 -12.15 6.11
N ALA A 27 -11.75 -12.70 6.99
CA ALA A 27 -10.32 -12.76 6.79
C ALA A 27 -9.93 -13.55 5.54
N ALA A 28 -10.63 -14.65 5.25
CA ALA A 28 -10.39 -15.44 4.04
C ALA A 28 -10.71 -14.65 2.76
N HIS A 29 -11.81 -13.90 2.73
CA HIS A 29 -12.17 -13.07 1.59
C HIS A 29 -11.22 -11.87 1.41
N GLU A 30 -10.79 -11.24 2.51
CA GLU A 30 -9.78 -10.17 2.47
C GLU A 30 -8.44 -10.67 1.91
N GLU A 31 -8.01 -11.86 2.32
CA GLU A 31 -6.79 -12.48 1.81
C GLU A 31 -6.89 -12.82 0.32
N MET A 32 -8.03 -13.34 -0.14
CA MET A 32 -8.24 -13.57 -1.57
C MET A 32 -8.24 -12.27 -2.38
N ALA A 33 -8.86 -11.20 -1.86
CA ALA A 33 -8.83 -9.88 -2.50
C ALA A 33 -7.39 -9.36 -2.64
N ARG A 34 -6.57 -9.50 -1.60
CA ARG A 34 -5.14 -9.15 -1.62
C ARG A 34 -4.34 -9.94 -2.67
N ARG A 35 -4.62 -11.24 -2.83
CA ARG A 35 -3.97 -12.04 -3.89
C ARG A 35 -4.30 -11.54 -5.29
N TYR A 36 -5.56 -11.16 -5.54
CA TYR A 36 -5.92 -10.56 -6.82
C TYR A 36 -5.28 -9.19 -7.03
N GLU A 37 -5.13 -8.38 -5.97
CA GLU A 37 -4.40 -7.11 -6.04
C GLU A 37 -2.94 -7.34 -6.47
N LEU A 38 -2.24 -8.32 -5.88
CA LEU A 38 -0.89 -8.69 -6.28
C LEU A 38 -0.81 -9.18 -7.73
N GLU A 39 -1.78 -9.98 -8.19
CA GLU A 39 -1.84 -10.42 -9.59
C GLU A 39 -2.09 -9.25 -10.56
N ILE A 40 -2.88 -8.25 -10.17
CA ILE A 40 -3.11 -7.03 -10.95
C ILE A 40 -1.81 -6.22 -11.05
N GLU A 41 -1.07 -6.06 -9.96
CA GLU A 41 0.23 -5.35 -9.96
C GLU A 41 1.20 -6.00 -10.95
N GLN A 42 1.35 -7.32 -10.85
CA GLN A 42 2.22 -8.09 -11.75
C GLN A 42 1.75 -8.01 -13.20
N SER A 43 0.45 -8.20 -13.46
CA SER A 43 -0.12 -8.20 -14.82
C SER A 43 -0.11 -6.80 -15.47
N SER A 44 -0.13 -5.74 -14.65
CA SER A 44 -0.06 -4.36 -15.13
C SER A 44 1.36 -3.87 -15.39
N GLY A 45 2.38 -4.65 -15.03
CA GLY A 45 3.78 -4.23 -15.05
C GLY A 45 4.05 -3.08 -14.08
N GLY A 46 3.37 -3.06 -12.93
CA GLY A 46 3.51 -2.02 -11.90
C GLY A 46 2.82 -0.70 -12.22
N ARG A 47 2.04 -0.60 -13.31
CA ARG A 47 1.25 0.61 -13.62
C ARG A 47 0.09 0.84 -12.66
N ILE A 48 -0.40 -0.23 -12.05
CA ILE A 48 -1.40 -0.22 -10.99
C ILE A 48 -0.72 -0.79 -9.75
N ALA A 49 -0.81 -0.07 -8.63
CA ALA A 49 -0.23 -0.46 -7.35
C ALA A 49 -1.25 -0.24 -6.22
N PHE A 50 -1.27 -1.12 -5.24
CA PHE A 50 -2.15 -1.08 -4.09
C PHE A 50 -1.33 -0.83 -2.82
N SER A 51 -1.75 0.16 -2.02
CA SER A 51 -0.97 0.71 -0.91
C SER A 51 -0.82 -0.21 0.31
N TRP A 52 -1.57 -1.31 0.40
CA TRP A 52 -1.44 -2.26 1.51
C TRP A 52 -0.12 -3.05 1.48
N ASN A 53 0.56 -3.11 0.31
CA ASN A 53 1.89 -3.68 0.15
C ASN A 53 3.01 -2.76 0.67
N SER A 54 2.73 -1.49 0.91
CA SER A 54 3.74 -0.50 1.31
C SER A 54 4.18 -0.60 2.78
N ASN A 55 3.64 -1.57 3.54
CA ASN A 55 4.02 -1.78 4.94
C ASN A 55 5.32 -2.61 5.12
N GLU A 56 6.00 -2.97 4.03
CA GLU A 56 7.37 -3.54 4.02
C GLU A 56 8.38 -2.63 3.30
N ALA A 57 8.11 -1.32 3.18
CA ALA A 57 9.17 -0.36 2.94
C ALA A 57 9.81 -0.02 4.31
N PRO A 58 11.14 -0.17 4.52
CA PRO A 58 11.76 0.33 5.73
C PRO A 58 11.45 1.83 5.82
N ALA A 59 10.73 2.20 6.88
CA ALA A 59 10.62 3.58 7.28
C ALA A 59 12.04 4.15 7.41
N ASP A 60 12.27 5.25 6.70
CA ASP A 60 13.36 6.19 6.94
C ASP A 60 14.80 5.66 6.75
N ALA A 61 15.23 5.64 5.48
CA ALA A 61 16.62 5.93 5.16
C ALA A 61 16.71 7.35 4.60
N GLY A 62 16.80 8.36 5.48
CA GLY A 62 17.44 9.62 5.12
C GLY A 62 16.73 10.92 5.51
N SER A 63 15.96 10.95 6.60
CA SER A 63 15.53 12.23 7.20
C SER A 63 16.31 12.58 8.47
N ASP A 64 17.64 12.57 8.41
CA ASP A 64 18.43 13.28 9.41
C ASP A 64 19.77 13.75 8.83
N GLN A 65 20.11 15.01 9.08
CA GLN A 65 21.32 15.74 8.67
C GLN A 65 21.33 16.39 7.27
N LEU A 66 20.51 17.43 7.08
CA LEU A 66 20.90 18.59 6.26
C LEU A 66 21.22 19.80 7.16
N ILE A 67 22.46 19.79 7.66
CA ILE A 67 23.38 20.93 7.76
C ILE A 67 22.78 22.24 8.36
N SER A 68 22.79 22.34 9.68
CA SER A 68 22.86 23.65 10.37
C SER A 68 24.31 24.14 10.34
N ALA A 69 24.64 24.94 9.33
CA ALA A 69 25.85 25.75 9.32
C ALA A 69 25.55 27.11 8.71
N ASN A 70 25.24 28.10 9.55
CA ASN A 70 26.01 29.34 9.56
C ASN A 70 25.74 30.15 10.84
N SER A 71 26.74 30.23 11.70
CA SER A 71 26.79 31.19 12.80
C SER A 71 27.13 32.59 12.27
N THR A 72 26.89 33.58 13.14
CA THR A 72 27.42 34.95 13.15
C THR A 72 26.79 36.01 12.23
N GLN A 73 25.81 36.73 12.77
CA GLN A 73 25.96 38.18 13.03
C GLN A 73 24.90 38.64 14.04
N SER A 74 25.27 38.69 15.32
CA SER A 74 24.57 39.52 16.31
C SER A 74 25.31 40.84 16.41
N ALA A 75 24.71 41.88 15.84
CA ALA A 75 24.95 43.26 16.22
C ALA A 75 24.21 43.52 17.54
N SER A 76 24.88 44.08 18.54
CA SER A 76 24.26 44.91 19.58
C SER A 76 25.34 45.67 20.38
N SER A 77 25.20 46.99 20.31
CA SER A 77 25.49 48.06 21.28
C SER A 77 26.85 48.14 21.99
#